data_AF-G4ZXS1-F1
#
_entry.id   AF-G4ZXS1-F1
#
_cell.length_a   1.000
_cell.length_b   1.000
_cell.length_c   1.000
_cell.angle_alpha   90.00
_cell.angle_beta   90.00
_cell.angle_gamma   90.00
#
_symmetry.space_group_name_H-M   'P 1'
#
loop_
_entity.id
_entity.type
_entity.pdbx_description
1 polymer ?
#
loop_
_entity_poly.entity_id
_entity_poly.type
_entity_poly.pdbx_seq_one_letter_code
_entity_poly.pdbx_strand_id
1 'polypeptide(L)'
;LNGWYPCAEFTFSDDGTSTGQNAECAVYTAPMCYPGICDPLESDNSKMDIFVKRLPAVSNADNATNVWVLTGGLGRASTSRE
;
A
#
# COMPACT_ATOMS: atom_id res chain seq x y z
N LEU A 1 -4.78 9.30 2.63
CA LEU A 1 -3.44 8.94 2.10
C LEU A 1 -2.55 10.15 2.30
N ASN A 2 -1.34 9.96 2.83
CA ASN A 2 -0.39 11.03 3.09
C ASN A 2 0.33 11.54 1.83
N GLY A 3 -0.29 11.38 0.65
CA GLY A 3 0.35 11.57 -0.66
C GLY A 3 1.15 10.35 -1.11
N TRP A 4 1.40 10.27 -2.42
CA TRP A 4 2.29 9.27 -3.02
C TRP A 4 3.71 9.82 -3.05
N TYR A 5 4.69 8.98 -2.71
CA TYR A 5 6.11 9.33 -2.79
C TYR A 5 6.90 8.23 -3.51
N PRO A 6 7.99 8.57 -4.23
CA PRO A 6 8.83 7.57 -4.88
C PRO A 6 9.41 6.58 -3.88
N CYS A 7 9.40 5.28 -4.21
CA CYS A 7 10.02 4.24 -3.42
C CYS A 7 10.71 3.20 -4.31
N ALA A 8 11.46 2.28 -3.71
CA ALA A 8 12.17 1.24 -4.45
C ALA A 8 11.21 0.31 -5.19
N GLU A 9 11.53 -0.05 -6.43
CA GLU A 9 10.77 -1.00 -7.27
C GLU A 9 10.79 -2.42 -6.67
N PHE A 10 11.89 -2.80 -6.04
CA PHE A 10 12.04 -4.07 -5.33
C PHE A 10 12.33 -3.83 -3.86
N THR A 11 11.78 -4.69 -3.00
CA THR A 11 12.05 -4.65 -1.56
C THR A 11 13.48 -5.15 -1.25
N PHE A 12 14.06 -6.01 -2.10
CA PHE A 12 15.43 -6.52 -1.97
C PHE A 12 16.27 -6.14 -3.20
N SER A 13 17.48 -5.65 -2.95
CA SER A 13 18.36 -5.07 -3.98
C SER A 13 18.99 -6.10 -4.94
N ASP A 14 18.93 -7.40 -4.61
CA ASP A 14 19.78 -8.42 -5.24
C ASP A 14 19.09 -9.25 -6.33
N ASP A 15 17.76 -9.14 -6.52
CA ASP A 15 17.00 -10.09 -7.36
C ASP A 15 16.31 -9.49 -8.61
N GLY A 16 16.51 -8.20 -8.93
CA GLY A 16 15.79 -7.55 -10.02
C GLY A 16 16.60 -6.53 -10.83
N THR A 17 16.61 -6.67 -12.16
CA THR A 17 16.95 -5.55 -13.05
C THR A 17 15.77 -4.58 -13.02
N SER A 18 16.00 -3.33 -12.59
CA SER A 18 14.93 -2.31 -12.61
C SER A 18 14.35 -2.21 -14.02
N THR A 19 13.03 -2.31 -14.11
CA THR A 19 12.33 -2.20 -15.40
C THR A 19 12.22 -0.75 -15.87
N GLY A 20 12.74 0.20 -15.09
CA GLY A 20 12.52 1.64 -15.27
C GLY A 20 11.14 2.09 -14.83
N GLN A 21 10.37 1.22 -14.16
CA GLN A 21 9.08 1.60 -13.58
C GLN A 21 9.27 2.31 -12.24
N ASN A 22 8.70 3.51 -12.14
CA ASN A 22 8.71 4.28 -10.90
C ASN A 22 7.64 3.74 -9.95
N ALA A 23 8.06 2.95 -8.97
CA ALA A 23 7.19 2.57 -7.87
C ALA A 23 6.88 3.78 -6.96
N GLU A 24 5.65 3.82 -6.48
CA GLU A 24 5.19 4.82 -5.55
C GLU A 24 4.58 4.16 -4.32
N CYS A 25 4.88 4.73 -3.16
CA CYS A 25 4.41 4.25 -1.88
C CYS A 25 3.56 5.33 -1.20
N ALA A 26 2.66 4.88 -0.34
CA ALA A 26 1.87 5.77 0.50
C ALA A 26 1.46 5.07 1.79
N VAL A 27 1.16 5.87 2.80
CA VAL A 27 0.56 5.42 4.05
C VAL A 27 -0.89 5.91 4.12
N TYR A 28 -1.79 4.99 4.41
CA TYR A 28 -3.17 5.27 4.72
C TYR A 28 -3.44 4.93 6.18
N THR A 29 -3.68 5.95 7.00
CA THR A 29 -4.09 5.76 8.38
C THR A 29 -5.60 5.50 8.44
N ALA A 30 -5.98 4.32 8.90
CA ALA A 30 -7.35 3.87 9.04
C ALA A 30 -7.74 3.73 10.52
N PRO A 31 -9.01 3.93 10.89
CA PRO A 31 -9.48 3.53 12.21
C PRO A 31 -9.38 2.01 12.35
N MET A 32 -9.00 1.53 13.53
CA MET A 32 -8.96 0.09 13.85
C MET A 32 -10.36 -0.53 13.89
N CYS A 33 -11.37 0.29 14.18
CA CYS A 33 -12.75 -0.15 14.32
C CYS A 33 -13.66 0.60 13.36
N TYR A 34 -14.68 -0.10 12.86
CA TYR A 34 -15.80 0.55 12.20
C TYR A 34 -16.72 1.24 13.23
N PRO A 35 -17.41 2.32 12.84
CA PRO A 35 -18.41 2.95 13.68
C PRO A 35 -19.44 1.94 14.19
N GLY A 36 -19.69 1.93 15.50
CA GLY A 36 -20.67 1.05 16.14
C GLY A 36 -20.16 -0.34 16.55
N ILE A 37 -18.88 -0.66 16.32
CA ILE A 37 -18.27 -1.90 16.83
C ILE A 37 -17.53 -1.67 18.15
N CYS A 38 -16.67 -0.65 18.20
CA CYS A 38 -15.91 -0.30 19.39
C CYS A 38 -16.53 0.93 20.05
N ASP A 39 -16.28 1.11 21.35
CA ASP A 39 -16.69 2.32 22.05
C ASP A 39 -16.08 3.57 21.38
N PRO A 40 -16.81 4.70 21.31
CA PRO A 40 -16.37 5.92 20.62
C PRO A 40 -14.99 6.42 21.06
N LEU A 41 -14.70 6.30 22.37
CA LEU A 41 -13.44 6.72 22.98
C LEU A 41 -12.25 5.83 22.58
N GLU A 42 -12.51 4.55 22.30
CA GLU A 42 -11.50 3.59 21.82
C GLU A 42 -11.34 3.69 20.29
N SER A 43 -12.42 3.96 19.57
CA SER A 43 -12.42 4.00 18.10
C SER A 43 -11.81 5.28 17.52
N ASP A 44 -11.93 6.43 18.17
CA ASP A 44 -11.27 7.66 17.72
C ASP A 44 -9.75 7.67 17.99
N ASN A 45 -9.30 6.97 19.02
CA ASN A 45 -7.89 6.91 19.43
C ASN A 45 -7.12 5.74 18.83
N SER A 46 -7.81 4.67 18.42
CA SER A 46 -7.17 3.48 17.87
C SER A 46 -7.12 3.52 16.34
N LYS A 47 -5.96 3.91 15.80
CA LYS A 47 -5.69 3.98 14.36
C LYS A 47 -4.55 3.03 13.99
N MET A 48 -4.58 2.54 12.76
CA MET A 48 -3.47 1.78 12.18
C MET A 48 -3.01 2.38 10.86
N ASP A 49 -1.71 2.27 10.62
CA ASP A 49 -1.12 2.64 9.36
C ASP A 49 -1.10 1.44 8.41
N ILE A 50 -1.71 1.64 7.24
CA ILE A 50 -1.69 0.69 6.13
C ILE A 50 -0.68 1.20 5.11
N PHE A 51 0.38 0.45 4.92
CA PHE A 51 1.36 0.70 3.88
C PHE A 51 0.87 0.14 2.54
N VAL A 52 0.89 0.97 1.50
CA VAL A 52 0.56 0.56 0.13
C VAL A 52 1.69 0.94 -0.82
N LYS A 53 1.90 0.10 -1.81
CA LYS A 53 2.80 0.35 -2.93
C LYS A 53 2.04 0.14 -4.24
N ARG A 54 2.30 0.99 -5.23
CA ARG A 54 1.74 0.88 -6.57
C ARG A 54 2.81 1.00 -7.63
N LEU A 55 2.53 0.36 -8.76
CA LEU A 55 3.25 0.54 -10.01
C LEU A 55 2.28 1.25 -10.97
N PRO A 56 2.50 2.55 -11.27
CA PRO A 56 1.66 3.28 -12.22
C PRO A 56 1.69 2.63 -13.60
N ALA A 57 0.57 2.69 -14.32
CA ALA A 57 0.53 2.19 -15.68
C ALA A 57 1.51 2.96 -16.57
N VAL A 58 2.23 2.25 -17.45
CA VAL A 58 3.22 2.85 -18.37
C VAL A 58 2.57 3.86 -19.32
N SER A 59 1.30 3.69 -19.65
CA SER A 59 0.54 4.62 -20.50
C SER A 59 -0.75 5.04 -19.82
N ASN A 60 -1.04 6.34 -19.87
CA ASN A 60 -2.28 6.95 -19.38
C ASN A 60 -2.61 6.60 -17.91
N ALA A 61 -1.62 6.73 -17.01
CA ALA A 61 -1.74 6.33 -15.61
C ALA A 61 -2.92 6.98 -14.87
N ASP A 62 -3.28 8.22 -15.21
CA ASP A 62 -4.38 8.95 -14.59
C ASP A 62 -5.76 8.36 -14.87
N ASN A 63 -5.91 7.60 -15.96
CA ASN A 63 -7.19 6.99 -16.37
C ASN A 63 -7.14 5.45 -16.37
N ALA A 64 -6.01 4.85 -16.02
CA ALA A 64 -5.86 3.40 -16.00
C ALA A 64 -6.63 2.78 -14.83
N THR A 65 -7.21 1.59 -15.06
CA THR A 65 -7.86 0.81 -14.00
C THR A 65 -6.84 0.27 -13.01
N ASN A 66 -7.09 0.46 -11.71
CA ASN A 66 -6.25 -0.09 -10.65
C ASN A 66 -6.54 -1.58 -10.44
N VAL A 67 -5.48 -2.39 -10.39
CA VAL A 67 -5.54 -3.80 -9.98
C VAL A 67 -4.93 -3.91 -8.58
N TRP A 68 -5.70 -4.45 -7.64
CA TRP A 68 -5.24 -4.65 -6.27
C TRP A 68 -4.81 -6.10 -6.06
N VAL A 69 -3.56 -6.29 -5.64
CA VAL A 69 -3.01 -7.61 -5.32
C VAL A 69 -2.91 -7.75 -3.81
N LEU A 70 -3.66 -8.70 -3.25
CA LEU A 70 -3.64 -9.04 -1.84
C LEU A 70 -3.14 -10.48 -1.71
N THR A 71 -1.94 -10.62 -1.17
CA THR A 71 -1.35 -11.91 -0.84
C THR A 71 -1.97 -12.41 0.46
N GLY A 72 -2.54 -13.62 0.42
CA GLY A 72 -2.96 -14.33 1.62
C GLY A 72 -1.78 -14.89 2.43
N GLY A 73 -2.09 -15.45 3.59
CA GLY A 73 -1.11 -15.92 4.57
C GLY A 73 -0.90 -14.89 5.68
N LEU A 74 -0.90 -15.35 6.93
CA LEU A 74 -0.73 -14.47 8.08
C LEU A 74 0.68 -13.87 8.08
N GLY A 75 0.78 -12.55 8.26
CA GLY A 75 2.04 -11.86 8.54
C GLY A 75 2.95 -11.57 7.34
N ARG A 76 2.60 -11.95 6.11
CA ARG A 76 3.40 -11.59 4.92
C ARG A 76 2.81 -10.38 4.20
N ALA A 77 3.64 -9.35 3.99
CA ALA A 77 3.27 -8.20 3.19
C ALA A 77 3.12 -8.58 1.72
N SER A 78 2.07 -8.07 1.06
CA SER A 78 1.83 -8.34 -0.37
C SER A 78 2.92 -7.78 -1.27
N THR A 79 3.60 -6.73 -0.84
CA THR A 79 4.76 -6.12 -1.50
C THR A 79 6.00 -7.01 -1.48
N SER A 80 6.03 -8.08 -0.68
CA SER A 80 7.15 -9.03 -0.68
C SER A 80 7.17 -9.97 -1.88
N ARG A 81 6.18 -9.90 -2.79
CA ARG A 81 6.05 -10.77 -3.98
C ARG A 81 6.48 -10.10 -5.29
N GLU A 82 7.11 -8.94 -5.19
CA GLU A 82 7.68 -8.19 -6.32
C GLU A 82 8.87 -8.92 -6.95
#